data_AF-A0A2D6NEZ3-F1
#
_entry.id   AF-A0A2D6NEZ3-F1
#
_cell.length_a   1.000
_cell.length_b   1.000
_cell.length_c   1.000
_cell.angle_alpha   90.00
_cell.angle_beta   90.00
_cell.angle_gamma   90.00
#
_symmetry.space_group_name_H-M   'P 1'
#
loop_
_entity.id
_entity.type
_entity.pdbx_description
1 polymer ?
#
loop_
_entity_poly.entity_id
_entity_poly.type
_entity_poly.pdbx_seq_one_letter_code
_entity_poly.pdbx_strand_id
1 'polypeptide(L)'
;MKEKFQELYETLKIDRNKSAWSKKNDFKQRIEELSSEIEEIKQAIEKNDTENLREELGDALWDLLFLIIIAEEKKLFTGKEVISETIEKLKRRKPWIFNGEKVSVEEEIKRWNKTKILEKQNKVQRIK
;
A
#
# COMPACT_ATOMS: atom_id res chain seq x y z
N MET A 1 9.47 5.26 13.85
CA MET A 1 8.70 4.83 12.65
C MET A 1 7.21 4.71 12.93
N LYS A 2 6.75 3.84 13.85
CA LYS A 2 5.30 3.71 14.18
C LYS A 2 4.65 5.05 14.53
N GLU A 3 5.30 5.84 15.37
CA GLU A 3 4.83 7.17 15.79
C GLU A 3 4.70 8.15 14.62
N LYS A 4 5.72 8.22 13.75
CA LYS A 4 5.70 9.08 12.55
C LYS A 4 4.65 8.69 11.52
N PHE A 5 4.42 7.39 11.33
CA PHE A 5 3.34 6.92 10.46
C PHE A 5 1.97 7.29 11.02
N GLN A 6 1.77 7.16 12.34
CA GLN A 6 0.54 7.60 13.00
C GLN A 6 0.35 9.12 12.90
N GLU A 7 1.41 9.90 13.11
CA GLU A 7 1.40 11.36 12.98
C GLU A 7 1.01 11.79 11.56
N LEU A 8 1.58 11.16 10.52
CA LEU A 8 1.17 11.38 9.13
C LEU A 8 -0.31 11.07 8.90
N TYR A 9 -0.77 9.89 9.35
CA TYR A 9 -2.15 9.46 9.17
C TYR A 9 -3.16 10.44 9.80
N GLU A 10 -2.89 10.90 11.03
CA GLU A 10 -3.74 11.88 11.69
C GLU A 10 -3.66 13.26 11.04
N THR A 11 -2.48 13.67 10.55
CA THR A 11 -2.30 14.94 9.84
C THR A 11 -3.14 14.97 8.56
N LEU A 12 -3.13 13.89 7.77
CA LEU A 12 -3.95 13.77 6.56
C LEU A 12 -5.45 13.77 6.88
N LYS A 13 -5.87 13.15 7.99
CA LYS A 13 -7.27 13.23 8.45
C LYS A 13 -7.66 14.64 8.87
N ILE A 14 -6.77 15.38 9.53
CA ILE A 14 -7.01 16.79 9.87
C ILE A 14 -7.15 17.62 8.58
N ASP A 15 -6.25 17.44 7.62
CA ASP A 15 -6.30 18.11 6.32
C ASP A 15 -7.61 17.80 5.58
N ARG A 16 -7.94 16.52 5.40
CA ARG A 16 -9.21 16.08 4.81
C ARG A 16 -10.43 16.70 5.50
N ASN A 17 -10.40 16.89 6.81
CA ASN A 17 -11.51 17.48 7.56
C ASN A 17 -11.56 19.02 7.50
N LYS A 18 -10.44 19.70 7.30
CA LYS A 18 -10.37 21.18 7.38
C LYS A 18 -10.25 21.86 6.02
N SER A 19 -9.60 21.24 5.04
CA SER A 19 -9.34 21.81 3.72
C SER A 19 -10.49 21.54 2.74
N ALA A 20 -11.07 22.59 2.17
CA ALA A 20 -12.12 22.47 1.16
C ALA A 20 -11.62 21.80 -0.14
N TRP A 21 -10.36 22.03 -0.49
CA TRP A 21 -9.70 21.37 -1.62
C TRP A 21 -9.56 19.87 -1.35
N SER A 22 -9.04 19.51 -0.18
CA SER A 22 -8.85 18.12 0.23
C SER A 22 -10.17 17.35 0.29
N LYS A 23 -11.28 17.99 0.71
CA LYS A 23 -12.65 17.41 0.69
C LYS A 23 -13.20 17.12 -0.70
N LYS A 24 -12.82 17.92 -1.71
CA LYS A 24 -13.32 17.76 -3.08
C LYS A 24 -12.74 16.51 -3.76
N ASN A 25 -11.53 16.10 -3.37
CA ASN A 25 -10.88 14.92 -3.92
C ASN A 25 -11.70 13.65 -3.69
N ASP A 26 -11.84 12.84 -4.73
CA ASP A 26 -12.46 11.52 -4.67
C ASP A 26 -11.46 10.41 -5.04
N PHE A 27 -11.93 9.16 -5.09
CA PHE A 27 -11.08 8.02 -5.44
C PHE A 27 -10.45 8.16 -6.83
N LYS A 28 -11.18 8.74 -7.80
CA LYS A 28 -10.72 8.85 -9.17
C LYS A 28 -9.60 9.87 -9.27
N GLN A 29 -9.77 11.02 -8.64
CA GLN A 29 -8.73 12.05 -8.66
C GLN A 29 -7.47 11.56 -7.93
N ARG A 30 -7.60 10.95 -6.75
CA ARG A 30 -6.43 10.49 -5.98
C ARG A 30 -5.68 9.32 -6.63
N ILE A 31 -6.36 8.44 -7.38
CA ILE A 31 -5.66 7.37 -8.11
C ILE A 31 -4.93 7.89 -9.36
N GLU A 32 -5.44 8.96 -9.97
CA GLU A 32 -4.76 9.64 -11.08
C GLU A 32 -3.47 10.29 -10.58
N GLU A 33 -3.49 11.04 -9.47
CA GLU A 33 -2.27 11.61 -8.88
C GLU A 33 -1.28 10.51 -8.47
N LEU A 34 -1.73 9.47 -7.73
CA LEU A 34 -0.86 8.35 -7.36
C LEU A 34 -0.20 7.68 -8.58
N SER A 35 -0.86 7.68 -9.74
CA SER A 35 -0.27 7.13 -10.96
C SER A 35 0.87 8.01 -11.49
N SER A 36 0.73 9.33 -11.40
CA SER A 36 1.80 10.30 -11.70
C SER A 36 2.99 10.12 -10.77
N GLU A 37 2.76 10.03 -9.45
CA GLU A 37 3.81 9.82 -8.44
C GLU A 37 4.63 8.56 -8.71
N ILE A 38 3.98 7.49 -9.19
CA ILE A 38 4.64 6.25 -9.56
C ILE A 38 5.54 6.41 -10.78
N GLU A 39 5.17 7.25 -11.76
CA GLU A 39 6.05 7.58 -12.89
C GLU A 39 7.23 8.46 -12.45
N GLU A 40 7.04 9.37 -11.50
CA GLU A 40 8.11 10.22 -10.97
C GLU A 40 9.10 9.40 -10.12
N ILE A 41 8.62 8.47 -9.30
CA ILE A 41 9.46 7.47 -8.61
C ILE A 41 10.33 6.70 -9.61
N LYS A 42 9.76 6.24 -10.73
CA LYS A 42 10.53 5.52 -11.77
C LYS A 42 11.62 6.42 -12.35
N GLN A 43 11.30 7.66 -12.69
CA GLN A 43 12.26 8.62 -13.23
C GLN A 43 13.39 8.91 -12.23
N ALA A 44 13.08 9.06 -10.95
CA ALA A 44 14.07 9.29 -9.90
C ALA A 44 15.03 8.10 -9.78
N ILE A 45 14.51 6.86 -9.83
CA ILE A 45 15.33 5.64 -9.84
C ILE A 45 16.24 5.60 -11.08
N GLU A 46 15.70 5.85 -12.27
CA GLU A 46 16.46 5.83 -13.53
C GLU A 46 17.61 6.84 -13.53
N LYS A 47 17.40 8.01 -12.92
CA LYS A 47 18.40 9.08 -12.80
C LYS A 47 19.36 8.90 -11.62
N ASN A 48 19.17 7.88 -10.78
CA ASN A 48 19.83 7.74 -9.48
C ASN A 48 19.69 8.99 -8.59
N ASP A 49 18.56 9.69 -8.72
CA ASP A 49 18.25 10.89 -7.96
C ASP A 49 17.61 10.51 -6.62
N THR A 50 18.46 10.33 -5.60
CA THR A 50 18.01 9.88 -4.28
C THR A 50 17.21 10.93 -3.51
N GLU A 51 17.40 12.22 -3.83
CA GLU A 51 16.66 13.30 -3.18
C GLU A 51 15.23 13.32 -3.70
N ASN A 52 15.08 13.35 -5.02
CA ASN A 52 13.77 13.28 -5.67
C ASN A 52 13.07 11.97 -5.31
N LEU A 53 13.77 10.84 -5.30
CA LEU A 53 13.18 9.55 -4.92
C LEU A 53 12.54 9.59 -3.51
N ARG A 54 13.16 10.30 -2.56
CA ARG A 54 12.61 10.42 -1.20
C ARG A 54 11.33 11.26 -1.18
N GLU A 55 11.27 12.31 -2.00
CA GLU A 55 10.11 13.19 -2.17
C GLU A 55 8.93 12.41 -2.77
N GLU A 56 9.11 11.79 -3.93
CA GLU A 56 8.00 11.09 -4.62
C GLU A 56 7.50 9.85 -3.86
N LEU A 57 8.38 9.18 -3.09
CA LEU A 57 7.93 8.13 -2.17
C LEU A 57 7.03 8.66 -1.05
N GLY A 58 7.24 9.92 -0.64
CA GLY A 58 6.38 10.64 0.29
C GLY A 58 5.02 10.97 -0.31
N ASP A 59 5.01 11.47 -1.55
CA ASP A 59 3.78 11.87 -2.25
C ASP A 59 2.93 10.66 -2.64
N ALA A 60 3.55 9.59 -3.13
CA ALA A 60 2.87 8.31 -3.34
C ALA A 60 2.29 7.75 -2.02
N LEU A 61 2.98 7.93 -0.89
CA LEU A 61 2.49 7.51 0.41
C LEU A 61 1.30 8.37 0.86
N TRP A 62 1.34 9.69 0.62
CA TRP A 62 0.21 10.58 0.88
C TRP A 62 -1.01 10.09 0.12
N ASP A 63 -0.95 9.99 -1.21
CA ASP A 63 -2.12 9.65 -2.01
C ASP A 63 -2.69 8.27 -1.66
N LEU A 64 -1.82 7.28 -1.39
CA LEU A 64 -2.25 5.96 -0.97
C LEU A 64 -3.01 5.99 0.38
N LEU A 65 -2.52 6.75 1.37
CA LEU A 65 -3.22 6.92 2.65
C LEU A 65 -4.50 7.73 2.48
N PHE A 66 -4.52 8.70 1.57
CA PHE A 66 -5.71 9.50 1.30
C PHE A 66 -6.85 8.66 0.72
N LEU A 67 -6.54 7.70 -0.15
CA LEU A 67 -7.51 6.70 -0.63
C LEU A 67 -8.12 5.90 0.54
N ILE A 68 -7.30 5.49 1.51
CA ILE A 68 -7.78 4.77 2.71
C ILE A 68 -8.69 5.68 3.55
N ILE A 69 -8.33 6.94 3.75
CA ILE A 69 -9.15 7.92 4.50
C ILE A 69 -10.51 8.14 3.82
N ILE A 70 -10.53 8.27 2.48
CA ILE A 70 -11.79 8.38 1.71
C ILE A 70 -12.66 7.13 1.88
N ALA A 71 -12.06 5.94 1.92
CA ALA A 71 -12.78 4.69 2.16
C ALA A 71 -13.37 4.60 3.58
N GLU A 72 -12.62 5.07 4.58
CA GLU A 72 -13.08 5.20 5.97
C GLU A 72 -14.29 6.14 6.08
N GLU A 73 -14.23 7.31 5.45
CA GLU A 73 -15.34 8.28 5.43
C GLU A 73 -16.61 7.68 4.81
N LYS A 74 -16.43 6.88 3.75
CA LYS A 74 -17.51 6.18 3.06
C LYS A 74 -17.96 4.90 3.77
N LYS A 75 -17.36 4.57 4.93
CA LYS A 75 -17.65 3.37 5.74
C LYS A 75 -17.49 2.07 4.94
N LEU A 76 -16.54 2.02 4.00
CA LEU A 76 -16.29 0.84 3.18
C LEU A 76 -15.36 -0.16 3.88
N PHE A 77 -14.30 0.36 4.49
CA PHE A 77 -13.30 -0.36 5.29
C PHE A 77 -12.41 0.64 6.03
N THR A 78 -11.61 0.15 6.96
CA THR A 78 -10.65 0.93 7.75
C THR A 78 -9.21 0.71 7.31
N GLY A 79 -8.33 1.67 7.60
CA GLY A 79 -6.89 1.51 7.44
C GLY A 79 -6.34 0.35 8.26
N LYS A 80 -6.93 0.08 9.43
CA LYS A 80 -6.60 -1.11 10.24
C LYS A 80 -6.89 -2.41 9.49
N GLU A 81 -8.03 -2.51 8.81
CA GLU A 81 -8.37 -3.69 8.00
C GLU A 81 -7.37 -3.86 6.84
N VAL A 82 -7.10 -2.78 6.08
CA VAL A 82 -6.12 -2.79 4.98
C VAL A 82 -4.74 -3.28 5.42
N ILE A 83 -4.23 -2.74 6.53
CA ILE A 83 -2.92 -3.10 7.08
C ILE A 83 -2.93 -4.55 7.58
N SER A 84 -3.98 -4.96 8.32
CA SER A 84 -4.09 -6.31 8.87
C SER A 84 -4.13 -7.37 7.76
N GLU A 85 -4.97 -7.17 6.74
CA GLU A 85 -5.04 -8.07 5.58
C GLU A 85 -3.70 -8.15 4.84
N THR A 86 -2.98 -7.03 4.73
CA THR A 86 -1.66 -6.99 4.10
C THR A 86 -0.62 -7.78 4.89
N ILE A 87 -0.61 -7.63 6.22
CA ILE A 87 0.28 -8.39 7.12
C ILE A 87 -0.02 -9.88 7.04
N GLU A 88 -1.29 -10.27 7.15
CA GLU A 88 -1.72 -11.67 7.08
C GLU A 88 -1.36 -12.30 5.73
N LYS A 89 -1.59 -11.56 4.63
CA LYS A 89 -1.21 -11.99 3.29
C LYS A 89 0.30 -12.18 3.16
N LEU A 90 1.11 -11.29 3.74
CA LEU A 90 2.57 -11.43 3.69
C LEU A 90 3.04 -12.65 4.50
N LYS A 91 2.55 -12.82 5.73
CA LYS A 91 2.84 -13.97 6.60
C LYS A 91 2.45 -15.29 5.93
N ARG A 92 1.26 -15.34 5.35
CA ARG A 92 0.75 -16.54 4.67
C ARG A 92 1.51 -16.88 3.40
N ARG A 93 2.01 -15.87 2.66
CA ARG A 93 2.75 -16.10 1.41
C ARG A 93 4.23 -16.42 1.61
N LYS A 94 4.84 -15.96 2.70
CA LYS A 94 6.25 -16.22 3.04
C LYS A 94 6.41 -16.76 4.47
N PRO A 95 5.76 -17.89 4.83
CA PRO A 95 5.80 -18.40 6.21
C PRO A 95 7.23 -18.70 6.68
N TRP A 96 8.12 -19.13 5.77
CA TRP A 96 9.51 -19.46 6.09
C TRP A 96 10.28 -18.27 6.69
N ILE A 97 10.01 -17.04 6.25
CA ILE A 97 10.63 -15.82 6.81
C ILE A 97 10.22 -15.63 8.27
N PHE A 98 8.96 -15.92 8.61
CA PHE A 98 8.41 -15.67 9.95
C PHE A 98 8.57 -16.87 10.90
N ASN A 99 8.87 -18.06 10.36
CA ASN A 99 9.15 -19.27 11.12
C ASN A 99 10.65 -19.46 11.41
N GLY A 100 11.52 -18.59 10.87
CA GLY A 100 12.97 -18.72 11.02
C GLY A 100 13.60 -19.85 10.18
N GLU A 101 12.90 -20.33 9.16
CA GLU A 101 13.41 -21.33 8.23
C GLU A 101 14.41 -20.69 7.25
N LYS A 102 15.59 -21.29 7.10
CA LYS A 102 16.52 -20.92 6.01
C LYS A 102 16.17 -21.69 4.75
N VAL A 103 15.87 -20.97 3.68
CA VAL A 103 15.43 -21.53 2.39
C VAL A 103 16.28 -20.92 1.28
N SER A 104 16.65 -21.69 0.26
CA SER A 104 17.40 -21.15 -0.90
C SER A 104 16.52 -20.21 -1.73
N VAL A 105 17.12 -19.27 -2.46
CA VAL A 105 16.38 -18.31 -3.29
C VAL A 105 15.45 -19.01 -4.29
N GLU A 106 15.91 -20.10 -4.90
CA GLU A 106 15.12 -20.90 -5.84
C GLU A 106 13.87 -21.49 -5.17
N GLU A 107 14.03 -22.02 -3.96
CA GLU A 107 12.95 -22.60 -3.19
C GLU A 107 12.00 -21.51 -2.63
N GLU A 108 12.50 -20.32 -2.27
CA GLU A 108 11.66 -19.17 -1.92
C GLU A 108 10.75 -18.76 -3.09
N ILE A 109 11.31 -18.63 -4.29
CA ILE A 109 10.56 -18.27 -5.51
C ILE A 109 9.50 -19.33 -5.80
N LYS A 110 9.87 -20.62 -5.72
CA LYS A 110 8.96 -21.75 -5.95
C LYS A 110 7.81 -21.75 -4.94
N ARG A 111 8.09 -21.64 -3.64
CA ARG A 111 7.07 -21.60 -2.58
C ARG A 111 6.16 -20.37 -2.71
N TRP A 112 6.72 -19.20 -3.00
CA TRP A 112 5.96 -17.95 -3.21
C TRP A 112 4.99 -18.06 -4.39
N ASN A 113 5.45 -18.57 -5.53
CA ASN A 113 4.62 -18.73 -6.72
C ASN A 113 3.51 -19.76 -6.50
N LYS A 114 3.80 -20.87 -5.81
CA LYS A 114 2.79 -21.87 -5.41
C LYS A 114 1.68 -21.24 -4.57
N THR A 115 2.01 -20.47 -3.55
CA THR A 115 1.00 -19.81 -2.69
C THR A 115 0.17 -18.77 -3.45
N LYS A 116 0.78 -18.02 -4.38
CA LYS A 116 0.05 -17.08 -5.25
C LYS A 116 -1.00 -17.78 -6.13
N ILE A 117 -0.68 -18.95 -6.69
CA ILE A 117 -1.60 -19.70 -7.56
C ILE A 117 -2.81 -20.19 -6.76
N LEU A 118 -2.58 -20.80 -5.59
CA LEU A 118 -3.64 -21.28 -4.70
C LEU A 118 -4.59 -20.15 -4.26
N GLU A 119 -4.06 -18.96 -3.95
CA GLU A 119 -4.90 -17.79 -3.63
C GLU A 119 -5.79 -17.36 -4.79
N LYS A 120 -5.26 -17.33 -6.02
CA LYS A 120 -6.04 -16.94 -7.20
C LYS A 120 -7.19 -17.91 -7.43
N GLN A 121 -6.96 -19.21 -7.26
CA GLN A 121 -7.99 -20.24 -7.38
C GLN A 121 -9.10 -20.07 -6.33
N ASN A 122 -8.73 -19.81 -5.06
CA ASN A 122 -9.69 -19.58 -3.99
C ASN A 122 -10.48 -18.27 -4.14
N LYS A 123 -9.90 -17.22 -4.74
CA LYS A 123 -10.61 -15.97 -5.05
C LYS A 123 -11.66 -16.16 -6.15
N VAL A 124 -11.35 -16.95 -7.18
CA VAL A 124 -12.31 -17.26 -8.26
C VAL A 124 -13.51 -18.04 -7.73
N GLN A 125 -13.33 -18.89 -6.72
CA GLN A 125 -14.44 -19.62 -6.06
C GLN A 125 -15.33 -18.75 -5.17
N ARG A 126 -14.85 -17.60 -4.68
CA ARG A 126 -15.67 -16.67 -3.87
C ARG A 126 -16.55 -15.72 -4.70
N ILE A 127 -16.33 -15.66 -6.02
CA ILE A 127 -17.04 -14.78 -6.96
C ILE A 127 -18.11 -15.56 -7.76
N LYS A 128 -18.15 -16.89 -7.61
CA LYS A 128 -19.24 -17.75 -8.12
C LYS A 128 -20.23 -18.04 -7.00
#